data_AF-A0A2N8T3V9-F1
#
_entry.id   AF-A0A2N8T3V9-F1
#
_cell.length_a   1.000
_cell.length_b   1.000
_cell.length_c   1.000
_cell.angle_alpha   90.00
_cell.angle_beta   90.00
_cell.angle_gamma   90.00
#
_symmetry.space_group_name_H-M   'P 1'
#
loop_
_entity.id
_entity.type
_entity.pdbx_description
1 polymer ?
#
loop_
_entity_poly.entity_id
_entity_poly.type
_entity_poly.pdbx_seq_one_letter_code
_entity_poly.pdbx_strand_id
1 'polypeptide(L)'
;MSRMLRSMPSGSLLMLVLFAGVLLSAIAVAYSAHWNRQLLNELYGELSVRDKAQAEWGRLILEQSTWTAHSRIEILASEQLRMHIPAAADVRLVKP
;
A
#
# COMPACT_ATOMS: atom_id res chain seq x y z
N MET A 1 -3.77 -70.15 -17.40
CA MET A 1 -4.12 -68.86 -16.80
C MET A 1 -2.83 -68.15 -16.38
N SER A 2 -2.01 -67.70 -17.34
CA SER A 2 -0.71 -67.06 -17.05
C SER A 2 0.02 -66.65 -18.35
N ARG A 3 -0.49 -65.64 -19.06
CA ARG A 3 0.26 -64.99 -20.15
C ARG A 3 -0.08 -63.51 -20.24
N MET A 4 0.39 -62.72 -19.28
CA MET A 4 0.43 -61.26 -19.38
C MET A 4 1.65 -60.70 -18.62
N LEU A 5 2.85 -61.12 -19.00
CA LEU A 5 4.03 -60.28 -18.81
C LEU A 5 4.45 -59.81 -20.20
N ARG A 6 3.67 -58.86 -20.72
CA ARG A 6 4.07 -58.08 -21.89
C ARG A 6 5.33 -57.31 -21.47
N SER A 7 6.42 -57.53 -22.21
CA SER A 7 7.66 -56.76 -22.09
C SER A 7 7.30 -55.28 -22.03
N MET A 8 7.54 -54.62 -20.90
CA MET A 8 7.33 -53.19 -20.80
C MET A 8 8.31 -52.53 -21.77
N PRO A 9 7.84 -51.78 -22.78
CA PRO A 9 8.75 -51.00 -23.59
C PRO A 9 9.50 -50.05 -22.66
N SER A 10 10.79 -49.83 -22.91
CA SER A 10 11.68 -48.97 -22.11
C SER A 10 11.08 -47.57 -21.84
N GLY A 11 10.14 -47.11 -22.67
CA GLY A 11 9.38 -45.87 -22.46
C GLY A 11 8.39 -45.86 -21.28
N SER A 12 7.94 -47.02 -20.77
CA SER A 12 6.99 -47.09 -19.65
C SER A 12 7.60 -46.58 -18.34
N LEU A 13 8.89 -46.86 -18.11
CA LEU A 13 9.63 -46.33 -16.95
C LEU A 13 9.78 -44.80 -17.05
N LEU A 14 10.09 -44.30 -18.24
CA LEU A 14 10.20 -42.85 -18.49
C LEU A 14 8.86 -42.15 -18.23
N MET A 15 7.74 -42.73 -18.67
CA MET A 15 6.40 -42.21 -18.39
C MET A 15 6.08 -42.17 -16.89
N LEU A 16 6.44 -43.22 -16.14
CA LEU A 16 6.26 -43.28 -14.69
C LEU A 16 7.07 -42.21 -13.97
N VAL A 17 8.33 -42.01 -14.35
CA VAL A 17 9.20 -40.96 -13.79
C VAL A 17 8.62 -39.58 -14.08
N LEU A 18 8.15 -39.34 -15.31
CA LEU A 18 7.55 -38.06 -15.68
C LEU A 18 6.26 -37.80 -14.89
N PHE A 19 5.42 -38.82 -14.73
CA PHE A 19 4.20 -38.74 -13.93
C PHE A 19 4.50 -38.42 -12.46
N ALA A 20 5.48 -39.10 -11.86
CA ALA A 20 5.93 -38.81 -10.51
C ALA A 20 6.48 -37.38 -10.39
N GLY A 21 7.25 -36.92 -11.38
CA GLY A 21 7.76 -35.55 -11.45
C GLY A 21 6.66 -34.49 -11.48
N VAL A 22 5.59 -34.73 -12.25
CA VAL A 22 4.42 -33.84 -12.30
C VAL A 22 3.69 -33.81 -10.95
N LEU A 23 3.50 -34.97 -10.30
CA LEU A 23 2.90 -35.04 -8.96
C LEU A 23 3.71 -34.27 -7.91
N LEU A 24 5.03 -34.47 -7.89
CA LEU A 24 5.93 -33.74 -7.02
C LEU A 24 5.87 -32.24 -7.27
N SER A 25 5.86 -31.81 -8.53
CA SER A 25 5.73 -30.40 -8.91
C SER A 25 4.41 -29.80 -8.42
N ALA A 26 3.28 -30.51 -8.61
CA ALA A 26 1.97 -30.04 -8.18
C ALA A 26 1.91 -29.82 -6.65
N ILE A 27 2.47 -30.76 -5.88
CA ILE A 27 2.55 -30.64 -4.41
C ILE A 27 3.47 -29.49 -4.02
N ALA A 28 4.64 -29.36 -4.64
CA ALA A 28 5.60 -28.30 -4.35
C ALA A 28 5.02 -26.90 -4.61
N VAL A 29 4.31 -26.73 -5.74
CA VAL A 29 3.64 -25.47 -6.09
C VAL A 29 2.54 -25.13 -5.07
N ALA A 30 1.69 -26.11 -4.72
CA ALA A 30 0.64 -25.91 -3.73
C ALA A 30 1.21 -25.53 -2.35
N TYR A 31 2.30 -26.20 -1.94
CA TYR A 31 2.99 -25.90 -0.69
C TYR A 31 3.61 -24.51 -0.70
N SER A 32 4.30 -24.13 -1.78
CA SER A 32 4.86 -22.79 -1.94
C SER A 32 3.77 -21.71 -1.89
N ALA A 33 2.60 -21.95 -2.49
CA ALA A 33 1.48 -21.03 -2.45
C ALA A 33 0.90 -20.88 -1.03
N HIS A 34 0.81 -21.99 -0.28
CA HIS A 34 0.37 -21.96 1.11
C HIS A 34 1.35 -21.17 2.00
N TRP A 35 2.65 -21.42 1.86
CA TRP A 35 3.69 -20.72 2.60
C TRP A 35 3.72 -19.23 2.28
N ASN A 36 3.57 -18.87 1.00
CA ASN A 36 3.51 -17.48 0.57
C ASN A 36 2.31 -16.74 1.19
N ARG A 37 1.14 -17.40 1.29
CA ARG A 37 -0.04 -16.81 1.95
C ARG A 37 0.18 -16.57 3.44
N GLN A 38 0.87 -17.48 4.14
CA GLN A 38 1.20 -17.27 5.55
C GLN A 38 2.15 -16.09 5.73
N LEU A 39 3.21 -16.01 4.92
CA LEU A 39 4.19 -14.94 4.99
C LEU A 39 3.59 -13.56 4.65
N LEU A 40 2.69 -13.52 3.66
CA LEU A 40 1.92 -12.33 3.31
C LEU A 40 1.02 -11.90 4.46
N ASN A 41 0.30 -12.82 5.10
CA ASN A 41 -0.59 -12.48 6.22
C ASN A 41 0.19 -11.86 7.41
N GLU A 42 1.37 -12.38 7.70
CA GLU A 42 2.24 -11.83 8.75
C GLU A 42 2.72 -10.41 8.39
N LEU A 43 3.12 -10.19 7.14
CA LEU A 43 3.48 -8.88 6.63
C LEU A 43 2.31 -7.89 6.68
N TYR A 44 1.09 -8.32 6.31
CA TYR A 44 -0.12 -7.49 6.37
C TYR A 44 -0.49 -7.11 7.80
N GLY A 45 -0.17 -7.95 8.79
CA GLY A 45 -0.37 -7.64 10.21
C GLY A 45 0.41 -6.39 10.64
N GLU A 46 1.72 -6.37 10.35
CA GLU A 46 2.60 -5.22 10.64
C GLU A 46 2.24 -3.98 9.81
N LEU A 47 1.91 -4.16 8.52
CA LEU A 47 1.47 -3.05 7.66
C LEU A 47 0.18 -2.41 8.18
N SER A 48 -0.76 -3.19 8.71
CA SER A 48 -2.03 -2.65 9.22
C SER A 48 -1.84 -1.64 10.35
N VAL A 49 -0.85 -1.86 11.23
CA VAL A 49 -0.52 -0.93 12.31
C VAL A 49 0.06 0.37 11.74
N ARG A 50 0.96 0.25 10.75
CA ARG A 50 1.55 1.41 10.07
C ARG A 50 0.50 2.23 9.31
N ASP A 51 -0.41 1.58 8.61
CA ASP A 51 -1.45 2.24 7.82
C ASP A 51 -2.43 3.03 8.70
N LYS A 52 -2.78 2.51 9.89
CA LYS A 52 -3.60 3.24 10.87
C LYS A 52 -2.90 4.50 11.37
N ALA A 53 -1.62 4.39 11.74
CA ALA A 53 -0.83 5.54 12.19
C ALA A 53 -0.68 6.60 11.08
N GLN A 54 -0.51 6.16 9.83
CA GLN A 54 -0.40 7.07 8.68
C GLN A 54 -1.72 7.77 8.36
N ALA A 55 -2.87 7.09 8.53
CA ALA A 55 -4.19 7.69 8.39
C ALA A 55 -4.45 8.75 9.48
N GLU A 56 -4.09 8.48 10.72
CA GLU A 56 -4.18 9.47 11.82
C GLU A 56 -3.27 10.67 11.58
N TRP A 57 -2.03 10.44 11.14
CA TRP A 57 -1.12 11.51 10.74
C TRP A 57 -1.67 12.36 9.60
N GLY A 58 -2.29 11.74 8.59
CA GLY A 58 -2.96 12.46 7.50
C GLY A 58 -4.10 13.34 8.02
N ARG A 59 -4.91 12.83 8.96
CA ARG A 59 -5.98 13.61 9.61
C ARG A 59 -5.42 14.80 10.38
N LEU A 60 -4.37 14.61 11.17
CA LEU A 60 -3.72 15.66 11.95
C LEU A 60 -3.09 16.74 11.05
N ILE A 61 -2.49 16.36 9.90
CA ILE A 61 -1.96 17.32 8.93
C ILE A 61 -3.10 18.14 8.29
N LEU A 62 -4.24 17.53 7.99
CA LEU A 62 -5.40 18.25 7.47
C LEU A 62 -5.98 19.22 8.51
N GLU A 63 -6.06 18.78 9.77
CA GLU A 63 -6.40 19.65 10.89
C GLU A 63 -5.40 20.81 11.01
N GLN A 64 -4.09 20.55 11.00
CA GLN A 64 -3.06 21.58 11.14
C GLN A 64 -2.96 22.54 9.95
N SER A 65 -3.08 22.06 8.72
CA SER A 65 -3.03 22.89 7.50
C SER A 65 -4.20 23.89 7.45
N THR A 66 -5.36 23.52 8.01
CA THR A 66 -6.50 24.42 8.19
C THR A 66 -6.20 25.56 9.17
N TRP A 67 -5.37 25.31 10.19
CA TRP A 67 -5.02 26.32 11.21
C TRP A 67 -3.83 27.19 10.83
N THR A 68 -2.88 26.66 10.04
CA THR A 68 -1.60 27.30 9.78
C THR A 68 -1.65 28.32 8.62
N ALA A 69 -2.60 28.17 7.69
CA ALA A 69 -2.71 29.07 6.53
C ALA A 69 -3.50 30.37 6.80
N HIS A 70 -4.45 30.37 7.74
CA HIS A 70 -5.37 31.51 7.90
C HIS A 70 -5.19 32.28 9.23
N SER A 71 -5.13 31.58 10.36
CA SER A 71 -5.17 32.24 11.68
C SER A 71 -3.90 33.02 12.02
N ARG A 72 -2.72 32.53 11.62
CA ARG A 72 -1.45 33.11 12.09
C ARG A 72 -1.04 34.39 11.37
N ILE A 73 -1.45 34.57 10.12
CA ILE A 73 -1.16 35.79 9.33
C ILE A 73 -2.20 36.86 9.65
N GLU A 74 -3.47 36.48 9.83
CA GLU A 74 -4.56 37.41 10.14
C GLU A 74 -4.45 38.00 11.56
N ILE A 75 -4.03 37.19 12.55
CA ILE A 75 -3.78 37.67 13.91
C ILE A 75 -2.54 38.58 13.96
N LEU A 76 -1.43 38.21 13.30
CA LEU A 76 -0.27 39.11 13.24
C LEU A 76 -0.57 40.42 12.50
N ALA A 77 -1.34 40.39 11.42
CA ALA A 77 -1.71 41.59 10.64
C ALA A 77 -2.72 42.49 11.37
N SER A 78 -3.65 41.93 12.15
CA SER A 78 -4.60 42.73 12.93
C SER A 78 -3.96 43.27 14.22
N GLU A 79 -3.20 42.46 14.96
CA GLU A 79 -2.64 42.85 16.27
C GLU A 79 -1.36 43.69 16.17
N GLN A 80 -0.40 43.34 15.31
CA GLN A 80 0.88 44.07 15.22
C GLN A 80 0.83 45.25 14.25
N LEU A 81 -0.02 45.19 13.21
CA LEU A 81 -0.06 46.21 12.16
C LEU A 81 -1.30 47.14 12.24
N ARG A 82 -2.23 46.90 13.19
CA ARG A 82 -3.51 47.65 13.31
C ARG A 82 -4.18 47.86 11.95
N MET A 83 -4.19 46.84 11.08
CA MET A 83 -4.84 46.96 9.79
C MET A 83 -6.35 46.84 9.96
N HIS A 84 -7.02 47.98 9.89
CA HIS A 84 -8.46 48.11 9.64
C HIS A 84 -8.67 48.39 8.15
N ILE A 85 -9.71 47.83 7.54
CA ILE A 85 -10.10 48.10 6.14
C ILE A 85 -10.42 49.60 6.03
N PRO A 86 -9.62 50.40 5.30
CA PRO A 86 -9.84 51.84 5.23
C PRO A 86 -11.09 52.14 4.41
N ALA A 87 -11.94 53.01 4.94
CA ALA A 87 -13.06 53.57 4.18
C ALA A 87 -12.53 54.39 2.99
N ALA A 88 -13.32 54.45 1.91
CA ALA A 88 -12.95 55.00 0.61
C ALA A 88 -12.47 56.47 0.58
N ALA A 89 -12.40 57.15 1.73
CA ALA A 89 -11.99 58.54 1.88
C ALA A 89 -10.45 58.75 1.87
N ASP A 90 -9.64 57.72 2.11
CA ASP A 90 -8.17 57.88 2.29
C ASP A 90 -7.31 57.33 1.13
N VAL A 91 -7.91 57.02 -0.02
CA VAL A 91 -7.17 56.50 -1.18
C VAL A 91 -6.62 57.66 -2.03
N ARG A 92 -5.33 57.99 -1.86
CA ARG A 92 -4.60 58.86 -2.81
C ARG A 92 -3.84 58.02 -3.84
N LEU A 93 -4.36 58.01 -5.07
CA LEU A 93 -3.69 57.45 -6.24
C LEU A 93 -2.55 58.38 -6.69
N VAL A 94 -1.31 57.92 -6.59
CA VAL A 94 -0.15 58.59 -7.17
C VAL A 94 0.15 57.92 -8.51
N LYS A 95 0.14 58.72 -9.58
CA LYS A 95 0.52 58.30 -10.94
C LYS A 95 2.04 58.08 -11.02
N PRO A 96 2.50 57.18 -11.92
CA PRO A 96 3.86 56.65 -11.95
C PRO A 96 4.94 57.72 -12.16
#